data_AF-A0A6J7URR3-F1
#
_entry.id   AF-A0A6J7URR3-F1
#
_cell.length_a   1.000
_cell.length_b   1.000
_cell.length_c   1.000
_cell.angle_alpha   90.00
_cell.angle_beta   90.00
_cell.angle_gamma   90.00
#
_symmetry.space_group_name_H-M   'P 1'
#
loop_
_entity.id
_entity.type
_entity.pdbx_description
1 polymer ?
#
loop_
_entity_poly.entity_id
_entity_poly.type
_entity_poly.pdbx_seq_one_letter_code
_entity_poly.pdbx_strand_id
1 'polypeptide(L)' 'MRELRNNGSAVINRVLSGESLIITRDGDEVAELRPVHQRPTHISVLRKKWQSLPSLDPVALRADIDSIIDQSIS' A
#
# COMPACT_ATOMS: atom_id res chain seq x y z
N MET A 1 -4.43 26.80 -7.41
CA MET A 1 -3.08 26.72 -6.79
C MET A 1 -3.05 26.84 -5.25
N ARG A 2 -4.19 26.97 -4.56
CA ARG A 2 -4.24 27.23 -3.11
C ARG A 2 -4.26 25.96 -2.24
N GLU A 3 -4.64 24.81 -2.79
CA GLU A 3 -4.76 23.53 -2.07
C GLU A 3 -3.43 22.79 -1.91
N LEU A 4 -2.62 22.70 -2.97
CA LEU A 4 -1.27 22.10 -2.89
C LEU A 4 -0.31 22.89 -2.00
N ARG A 5 -0.48 24.22 -1.91
CA ARG A 5 0.39 25.08 -1.10
C ARG A 5 0.09 25.00 0.40
N ASN A 6 -1.13 24.61 0.78
CA ASN A 6 -1.56 24.53 2.18
C ASN A 6 -1.64 23.07 2.70
N ASN A 7 -1.80 22.08 1.80
CA ASN A 7 -1.97 20.66 2.17
C ASN A 7 -0.97 19.73 1.45
N GLY A 8 0.17 20.24 0.98
CA GLY A 8 1.17 19.44 0.23
C GLY A 8 1.57 18.15 0.94
N SER A 9 1.74 18.21 2.26
CA SER A 9 2.07 17.04 3.09
C SER A 9 0.96 15.97 3.08
N ALA A 10 -0.31 16.39 3.08
CA ALA A 10 -1.45 15.46 3.05
C ALA A 10 -1.58 14.79 1.68
N VAL A 11 -1.35 15.54 0.60
CA VAL A 11 -1.32 15.00 -0.78
C VAL A 11 -0.22 13.96 -0.91
N ILE A 12 1.00 14.27 -0.44
CA ILE A 12 2.12 13.32 -0.46
C ILE A 12 1.79 12.07 0.36
N ASN A 13 1.24 12.21 1.56
CA ASN A 13 0.88 11.05 2.40
C ASN A 13 -0.14 10.13 1.73
N ARG A 14 -1.15 10.69 1.04
CA ARG A 14 -2.12 9.91 0.27
C ARG A 14 -1.46 9.15 -0.87
N VAL A 15 -0.56 9.79 -1.61
CA VAL A 15 0.19 9.10 -2.66
C VAL A 15 1.13 8.04 -2.10
N LEU A 16 1.77 8.28 -0.96
CA LEU A 16 2.59 7.26 -0.29
C LEU A 16 1.75 6.06 0.18
N SER A 17 0.45 6.25 0.44
CA SER A 17 -0.47 5.17 0.79
C SER A 17 -0.95 4.33 -0.41
N GLY A 18 -0.59 4.73 -1.64
CA GLY A 18 -0.93 4.00 -2.87
C GLY A 18 -1.96 4.71 -3.76
N GLU A 19 -2.46 5.87 -3.36
CA GLU A 19 -3.44 6.64 -4.16
C GLU A 19 -2.76 7.38 -5.32
N SER A 20 -3.43 7.45 -6.48
CA SER A 20 -3.01 8.31 -7.60
C SER A 20 -3.95 9.50 -7.71
N LEU A 21 -3.39 10.70 -7.92
CA LEU A 21 -4.12 11.96 -7.88
C LEU A 21 -3.87 12.76 -9.16
N ILE A 22 -4.94 13.30 -9.74
CA ILE A 22 -4.86 14.25 -10.85
C ILE A 22 -4.71 15.66 -10.29
N ILE A 23 -3.74 16.40 -10.84
CA ILE A 23 -3.49 17.79 -10.51
C ILE A 23 -4.14 18.65 -11.58
N THR A 24 -5.10 19.47 -11.17
CA THR A 24 -5.82 20.40 -12.04
C THR A 24 -5.37 21.83 -11.76
N ARG A 25 -5.21 22.63 -12.81
CA ARG A 25 -4.97 24.08 -12.73
C ARG A 25 -6.00 24.80 -13.60
N ASP A 26 -6.74 25.71 -12.98
CA ASP A 26 -7.74 26.54 -13.66
C ASP A 26 -8.81 25.74 -14.44
N GLY A 27 -9.10 24.52 -13.98
CA GLY A 27 -10.06 23.59 -14.60
C GLY A 27 -9.42 22.56 -15.54
N ASP A 28 -8.16 22.77 -15.93
CA ASP A 28 -7.44 21.89 -16.85
C ASP A 28 -6.54 20.91 -16.09
N GLU A 29 -6.55 19.64 -16.49
CA GLU A 29 -5.64 18.63 -15.97
C GLU A 29 -4.21 18.90 -16.47
N VAL A 30 -3.26 19.06 -15.54
CA VAL A 30 -1.88 19.44 -15.88
C VAL A 30 -0.85 18.38 -15.51
N ALA A 31 -1.14 17.50 -14.56
CA ALA A 31 -0.23 16.45 -14.14
C ALA A 31 -0.96 15.33 -13.39
N GLU A 32 -0.29 14.18 -13.27
CA GLU A 32 -0.70 13.08 -12.41
C GLU A 32 0.43 12.84 -11.39
N LEU A 33 0.05 12.69 -10.13
CA LEU A 33 0.93 12.23 -9.07
C LEU A 33 0.55 10.81 -8.69
N ARG A 34 1.48 9.88 -8.89
CA ARG A 34 1.30 8.46 -8.58
C ARG A 34 2.41 7.95 -7.66
N PRO A 35 2.16 6.89 -6.88
CA PRO A 35 3.18 6.28 -6.05
C PRO A 35 4.29 5.72 -6.94
N VAL A 36 5.55 5.89 -6.52
CA VAL A 36 6.65 5.19 -7.17
C VAL A 36 6.59 3.73 -6.71
N HIS A 37 6.14 2.83 -7.60
CA HIS A 37 6.17 1.41 -7.32
C HIS A 37 7.62 0.99 -7.06
N GLN A 38 7.89 0.44 -5.87
CA GLN A 38 9.15 -0.28 -5.66
C GLN A 38 9.22 -1.41 -6.68
N ARG A 39 10.40 -1.64 -7.24
CA ARG A 39 10.63 -2.75 -8.17
C ARG A 39 10.03 -4.02 -7.56
N PRO A 40 9.22 -4.80 -8.31
CA PRO A 40 8.66 -6.03 -7.79
C PRO A 40 9.79 -6.86 -7.19
N THR A 41 9.63 -7.22 -5.91
CA THR A 41 10.66 -7.95 -5.19
C THR A 41 10.83 -9.29 -5.89
N HIS A 42 12.03 -9.55 -6.41
CA HIS A 42 12.30 -10.81 -7.10
C HIS A 42 12.00 -11.99 -6.16
N ILE A 43 11.38 -13.04 -6.69
CA ILE A 43 10.96 -14.23 -5.91
C ILE A 43 12.12 -14.81 -5.07
N SER A 44 13.37 -14.66 -5.53
CA SER A 44 14.57 -15.08 -4.79
C SER A 44 14.83 -14.27 -3.53
N VAL A 45 14.53 -12.97 -3.53
CA VAL A 45 14.67 -12.09 -2.36
C VAL A 45 13.60 -12.43 -1.33
N LEU A 46 12.37 -12.73 -1.79
CA LEU A 46 11.33 -13.26 -0.92
C LEU A 46 11.82 -14.57 -0.29
N ARG A 47 12.22 -15.57 -1.09
CA ARG A 47 12.70 -16.87 -0.58
C ARG A 47 13.79 -16.72 0.49
N LYS A 48 14.77 -15.84 0.30
CA LYS A 48 15.81 -15.56 1.31
C LYS A 48 15.24 -15.01 2.62
N LYS A 49 14.29 -14.07 2.56
CA LYS A 49 13.62 -13.55 3.75
C LYS A 49 12.81 -14.63 4.47
N TRP A 50 12.09 -15.46 3.72
CA TRP A 50 11.29 -16.55 4.28
C TRP A 50 12.15 -17.61 4.98
N GLN A 51 13.38 -17.85 4.52
CA GLN A 51 14.32 -18.76 5.18
C GLN A 51 14.81 -18.28 6.56
N SER A 52 14.77 -16.97 6.83
CA SER A 52 15.16 -16.41 8.13
C SER A 52 14.01 -16.34 9.14
N LEU A 53 12.79 -16.70 8.74
CA LEU A 53 11.64 -16.67 9.62
C LEU A 53 11.65 -17.88 10.57
N PRO A 54 11.19 -17.71 11.82
CA PRO A 54 10.99 -18.83 12.72
C PRO A 54 9.98 -19.83 12.13
N SER A 55 10.13 -21.10 12.49
CA SER A 55 9.19 -22.14 12.09
C SER A 55 7.79 -21.78 12.57
N LEU A 56 6.87 -21.63 11.61
CA LEU A 56 5.48 -21.30 11.87
C LEU A 56 4.64 -22.56 11.75
N ASP A 57 3.80 -22.82 12.74
CA ASP A 57 2.79 -23.88 12.65
C ASP A 57 1.63 -23.38 11.76
N PRO A 58 1.44 -23.96 10.56
CA PRO A 58 0.39 -23.52 9.64
C PRO A 58 -1.02 -23.78 10.17
N VAL A 59 -1.20 -24.79 11.04
CA VAL A 59 -2.50 -25.14 11.62
C VAL A 59 -2.88 -24.12 12.69
N ALA A 60 -1.94 -23.79 13.59
CA ALA A 60 -2.15 -22.79 14.62
C ALA A 60 -2.39 -21.39 14.01
N LEU A 61 -1.57 -20.99 13.03
CA LEU A 61 -1.76 -19.72 12.32
C LEU A 61 -3.14 -19.63 11.68
N ARG A 62 -3.59 -20.73 11.06
CA ARG A 62 -4.89 -20.76 10.39
C ARG A 62 -6.03 -20.59 11.40
N ALA A 63 -5.96 -21.27 12.54
CA ALA A 63 -6.94 -21.14 13.61
C ALA A 63 -7.00 -19.72 14.18
N ASP A 64 -5.85 -19.06 14.37
CA ASP A 64 -5.78 -17.67 14.84
C ASP A 64 -6.44 -16.71 13.84
N ILE A 65 -6.17 -16.87 12.55
CA ILE A 65 -6.79 -16.06 11.49
C ILE A 65 -8.31 -16.27 11.46
N ASP A 66 -8.74 -17.53 11.46
CA ASP A 66 -10.17 -17.88 11.43
C ASP A 66 -10.90 -17.40 12.70
N SER A 67 -10.18 -17.22 13.83
CA SER A 67 -10.74 -16.65 15.07
C SER A 67 -10.95 -15.13 15.03
N ILE A 68 -10.23 -14.41 14.16
CA ILE A 68 -10.27 -12.93 14.11
C ILE A 68 -11.11 -12.44 12.93
N ILE A 69 -11.18 -13.22 11.84
CA ILE A 69 -11.97 -12.86 10.67
C ILE A 69 -13.45 -13.15 10.93
N ASP A 70 -14.27 -12.09 10.93
CA ASP A 70 -15.73 -12.23 10.84
C ASP A 70 -16.11 -12.63 9.41
N GLN A 71 -16.44 -13.92 9.23
CA GLN A 71 -16.81 -14.49 7.93
C GLN A 71 -18.27 -14.17 7.51
N SER A 72 -18.96 -13.26 8.20
CA SER A 72 -20.37 -12.93 7.91
C SER A 72 -20.59 -12.03 6.69
N ILE A 73 -19.52 -11.52 6.07
CA ILE A 73 -19.62 -10.70 4.85
C ILE A 73 -19.54 -11.61 3.61
N SER A 74 -20.70 -12.12 3.18
CA SER A 74 -20.92 -12.74 1.86
C SER A 74 -21.91 -11.91 1.06
#